data_AF-A0A1Q5UGY8-F1
#
_entry.id   AF-A0A1Q5UGY8-F1
#
_cell.length_a   1.000
_cell.length_b   1.000
_cell.length_c   1.000
_cell.angle_alpha   90.00
_cell.angle_beta   90.00
_cell.angle_gamma   90.00
#
_symmetry.space_group_name_H-M   'P 1'
#
loop_
_entity.id
_entity.type
_entity.pdbx_description
1 polymer ?
#
loop_
_entity_poly.entity_id
_entity_poly.type
_entity_poly.pdbx_seq_one_letter_code
_entity_poly.pdbx_strand_id
1 'polypeptide(L)'
;MSLAKNAAAFTIMADGIPIIYAGQEQHYSGGSDPANREAVWLSSYSTDSELYKLIAKANAIRSHAINESDSYITYKNSPIYQDSSTLAMRKGDNGTQTITILSNLGASGSQSTLSLGNTGYEPGTALTEIVTCASISVDSSGNVPVPMASGEPRIVYPSSNIKGSTICS
;
A
#
# COMPACT_ATOMS: atom_id res chain seq x y z
N MET A 1 -0.12 -11.42 -10.43
CA MET A 1 0.52 -10.98 -9.17
C MET A 1 -0.32 -10.00 -8.35
N SER A 2 -1.15 -9.14 -8.97
CA SER A 2 -1.84 -8.03 -8.28
C SER A 2 -2.67 -8.44 -7.06
N LEU A 3 -3.37 -9.58 -7.08
CA LEU A 3 -4.14 -10.02 -5.90
C LEU A 3 -3.24 -10.31 -4.68
N ALA A 4 -2.11 -10.99 -4.88
CA ALA A 4 -1.13 -11.24 -3.81
C ALA A 4 -0.50 -9.94 -3.31
N LYS A 5 -0.26 -8.98 -4.22
CA LYS A 5 0.20 -7.64 -3.87
C LYS A 5 -0.78 -6.92 -2.95
N ASN A 6 -2.08 -6.94 -3.27
CA ASN A 6 -3.12 -6.32 -2.45
C ASN A 6 -3.22 -6.96 -1.07
N ALA A 7 -3.16 -8.30 -0.99
CA ALA A 7 -3.16 -9.00 0.29
C ALA A 7 -1.95 -8.61 1.16
N ALA A 8 -0.74 -8.58 0.58
CA ALA A 8 0.47 -8.16 1.29
C ALA A 8 0.40 -6.69 1.74
N ALA A 9 -0.09 -5.79 0.89
CA ALA A 9 -0.28 -4.38 1.23
C ALA A 9 -1.29 -4.22 2.39
N PHE A 10 -2.41 -4.96 2.38
CA PHE A 10 -3.35 -4.98 3.50
C PHE A 10 -2.69 -5.44 4.79
N THR A 11 -1.99 -6.59 4.76
CA THR A 11 -1.31 -7.15 5.94
C THR A 11 -0.34 -6.15 6.57
N ILE A 12 0.35 -5.35 5.74
CA ILE A 12 1.32 -4.37 6.22
C ILE A 12 0.65 -3.09 6.74
N MET A 13 -0.32 -2.55 6.01
CA MET A 13 -0.88 -1.22 6.25
C MET A 13 -2.08 -1.19 7.20
N ALA A 14 -2.69 -2.34 7.50
CA ALA A 14 -3.80 -2.44 8.45
C ALA A 14 -3.33 -2.33 9.93
N ASP A 15 -4.30 -2.42 10.86
CA ASP A 15 -4.01 -2.42 12.28
C ASP A 15 -3.24 -3.68 12.73
N GLY A 16 -2.41 -3.51 13.76
CA GLY A 16 -1.66 -4.60 14.39
C GLY A 16 -0.21 -4.70 13.90
N ILE A 17 0.38 -5.86 14.14
CA ILE A 17 1.77 -6.17 13.77
C ILE A 17 1.72 -7.00 12.48
N PRO A 18 2.33 -6.51 11.39
CA PRO A 18 2.31 -7.24 10.13
C PRO A 18 3.21 -8.47 10.20
N ILE A 19 2.71 -9.60 9.70
CA ILE A 19 3.44 -10.87 9.63
C ILE A 19 3.39 -11.37 8.19
N ILE A 20 4.56 -11.57 7.59
CA ILE A 20 4.74 -12.19 6.28
C ILE A 20 5.41 -13.55 6.50
N TYR A 21 4.85 -14.61 5.92
CA TYR A 21 5.42 -15.95 6.02
C TYR A 21 6.54 -16.15 4.98
N ALA A 22 7.67 -16.73 5.39
CA ALA A 22 8.84 -16.85 4.55
C ALA A 22 8.54 -17.69 3.29
N GLY A 23 8.82 -17.16 2.11
CA GLY A 23 8.42 -17.72 0.81
C GLY A 23 7.25 -16.97 0.16
N GLN A 24 6.44 -16.25 0.93
CA GLN A 24 5.37 -15.40 0.41
C GLN A 24 5.91 -14.28 -0.49
N GLU A 25 7.06 -13.69 -0.12
CA GLU A 25 7.77 -12.70 -0.92
C GLU A 25 8.31 -13.26 -2.25
N GLN A 26 8.45 -14.58 -2.35
CA GLN A 26 8.86 -15.30 -3.55
C GLN A 26 7.68 -15.92 -4.31
N HIS A 27 6.45 -15.61 -3.88
CA HIS A 27 5.21 -16.13 -4.46
C HIS A 27 5.17 -17.67 -4.51
N TYR A 28 5.63 -18.31 -3.44
CA TYR A 28 5.49 -19.75 -3.25
C TYR A 28 4.01 -20.16 -3.26
N SER A 29 3.74 -21.36 -3.77
CA SER A 29 2.39 -21.83 -4.12
C SER A 29 2.07 -23.21 -3.56
N GLY A 30 2.81 -23.66 -2.54
CA GLY A 30 2.50 -24.86 -1.77
C GLY A 30 1.08 -24.85 -1.23
N GLY A 31 0.41 -25.99 -1.33
CA GLY A 31 -0.97 -26.17 -0.84
C GLY A 31 -1.01 -26.46 0.66
N SER A 32 -1.70 -27.52 1.06
CA SER A 32 -1.76 -27.95 2.46
C SER A 32 -0.44 -28.55 2.95
N ASP A 33 -0.28 -28.66 4.27
CA ASP A 33 0.84 -29.35 4.92
C ASP A 33 1.06 -30.75 4.29
N PRO A 34 2.29 -31.10 3.85
CA PRO A 34 3.57 -30.37 4.01
C PRO A 34 3.99 -29.48 2.86
N ALA A 35 3.17 -29.32 1.83
CA ALA A 35 3.55 -28.58 0.62
C ALA A 35 3.82 -27.09 0.86
N ASN A 36 3.25 -26.46 1.90
CA ASN A 36 3.47 -25.06 2.31
C ASN A 36 4.69 -24.84 3.22
N ARG A 37 5.60 -25.80 3.27
CA ARG A 37 6.85 -25.73 4.06
C ARG A 37 8.07 -25.71 3.13
N GLU A 38 7.96 -25.02 2.00
CA GLU A 38 9.04 -24.96 1.02
C GLU A 38 10.27 -24.24 1.58
N ALA A 39 11.44 -24.68 1.13
CA ALA A 39 12.69 -24.10 1.56
C ALA A 39 13.01 -22.81 0.80
N VAL A 40 12.99 -21.67 1.49
CA VAL A 40 13.20 -20.33 0.88
C VAL A 40 14.52 -20.21 0.11
N TRP A 41 15.58 -20.93 0.51
CA TRP A 41 16.86 -20.91 -0.20
C TRP A 41 16.74 -21.38 -1.66
N LEU A 42 15.72 -22.16 -2.01
CA LEU A 42 15.46 -22.59 -3.39
C LEU A 42 15.04 -21.42 -4.30
N SER A 43 14.57 -20.30 -3.74
CA SER A 43 14.33 -19.07 -4.50
C SER A 43 15.61 -18.33 -4.90
N SER A 44 16.78 -18.79 -4.43
CA SER A 44 18.05 -18.05 -4.50
C SER A 44 18.03 -16.68 -3.80
N TYR A 45 17.05 -16.46 -2.90
CA TYR A 45 16.86 -15.20 -2.17
C TYR A 45 16.73 -13.98 -3.09
N SER A 46 16.03 -14.13 -4.23
CA SER A 46 15.86 -13.02 -5.18
C SER A 46 15.21 -11.82 -4.51
N THR A 47 15.92 -10.69 -4.49
CA THR A 47 15.39 -9.39 -4.05
C THR A 47 14.64 -8.67 -5.16
N ASP A 48 14.59 -9.28 -6.36
CA ASP A 48 13.99 -8.69 -7.54
C ASP A 48 12.54 -9.10 -7.79
N SER A 49 12.01 -10.03 -6.99
CA SER A 49 10.63 -10.48 -7.11
C SER A 49 9.64 -9.32 -6.88
N GLU A 50 8.48 -9.42 -7.53
CA GLU A 50 7.45 -8.40 -7.43
C GLU A 50 6.94 -8.18 -6.00
N LEU A 51 6.78 -9.26 -5.24
CA LEU A 51 6.29 -9.19 -3.86
C LEU A 51 7.38 -8.70 -2.90
N TYR A 52 8.65 -9.08 -3.10
CA TYR A 52 9.77 -8.53 -2.33
C TYR A 52 9.81 -7.00 -2.44
N LYS A 53 9.77 -6.48 -3.67
CA LYS A 53 9.77 -5.03 -3.94
C LYS A 53 8.57 -4.31 -3.33
N LEU A 54 7.36 -4.89 -3.44
CA LEU A 54 6.18 -4.28 -2.82
C LEU A 54 6.26 -4.29 -1.28
N ILE A 55 6.63 -5.42 -0.68
CA ILE A 55 6.75 -5.57 0.78
C ILE A 55 7.77 -4.58 1.32
N ALA A 56 8.89 -4.38 0.61
CA ALA A 56 9.88 -3.36 0.96
C ALA A 56 9.29 -1.95 0.93
N LYS A 57 8.58 -1.57 -0.13
CA LYS A 57 7.94 -0.24 -0.24
C LYS A 57 6.88 0.00 0.84
N ALA A 58 6.01 -0.97 1.08
CA ALA A 58 4.95 -0.87 2.08
C ALA A 58 5.52 -0.78 3.52
N ASN A 59 6.54 -1.58 3.85
CA ASN A 59 7.21 -1.47 5.15
C ASN A 59 7.98 -0.16 5.31
N ALA A 60 8.64 0.32 4.25
CA ALA A 60 9.37 1.58 4.29
C ALA A 60 8.42 2.75 4.62
N ILE A 61 7.30 2.87 3.92
CA ILE A 61 6.34 3.95 4.21
C ILE A 61 5.65 3.78 5.56
N ARG A 62 5.30 2.55 5.98
CA ARG A 62 4.73 2.31 7.31
C ARG A 62 5.71 2.73 8.41
N SER A 63 6.98 2.34 8.29
CA SER A 63 8.02 2.68 9.28
C SER A 63 8.26 4.19 9.32
N HIS A 64 8.26 4.83 8.14
CA HIS A 64 8.35 6.28 8.03
C HIS A 64 7.17 6.98 8.70
N ALA A 65 5.94 6.57 8.41
CA ALA A 65 4.74 7.15 9.02
C ALA A 65 4.71 6.97 10.56
N ILE A 66 5.21 5.85 11.07
CA ILE A 66 5.40 5.64 12.52
C ILE A 66 6.40 6.63 13.10
N ASN A 67 7.50 6.91 12.40
CA ASN A 67 8.51 7.86 12.86
C ASN A 67 8.02 9.32 12.82
N GLU A 68 7.17 9.66 11.85
CA GLU A 68 6.60 11.00 11.70
C GLU A 68 5.44 11.29 12.68
N SER A 69 4.86 10.27 13.31
CA SER A 69 3.65 10.41 14.13
C SER A 69 3.58 9.38 15.26
N ASP A 70 3.70 9.87 16.50
CA ASP A 70 3.58 9.06 17.72
C ASP A 70 2.24 8.32 17.84
N SER A 71 1.19 8.86 17.23
CA SER A 71 -0.18 8.33 17.24
C SER A 71 -0.49 7.37 16.09
N TYR A 72 0.39 7.20 15.09
CA TYR A 72 0.10 6.39 13.91
C TYR A 72 -0.28 4.94 14.27
N ILE A 73 0.45 4.33 15.21
CA ILE A 73 0.21 2.95 15.64
C ILE A 73 -1.05 2.79 16.49
N THR A 74 -1.48 3.84 17.20
CA THR A 74 -2.68 3.81 18.07
C THR A 74 -3.94 4.26 17.35
N TYR A 75 -3.81 5.06 16.28
CA TYR A 75 -4.91 5.42 15.40
C TYR A 75 -5.52 4.16 14.78
N LYS A 76 -6.82 3.95 14.98
CA LYS A 76 -7.54 2.79 14.45
C LYS A 76 -7.76 2.94 12.94
N ASN A 77 -7.31 1.95 12.18
CA ASN A 77 -7.49 1.95 10.73
C ASN A 77 -8.98 2.08 10.37
N SER A 78 -9.31 3.00 9.45
CA SER A 78 -10.69 3.37 9.12
C SER A 78 -10.97 3.13 7.63
N PRO A 79 -11.91 2.24 7.28
CA PRO A 79 -12.41 2.14 5.91
C PRO A 79 -13.15 3.43 5.51
N ILE A 80 -12.69 4.09 4.45
CA ILE A 80 -13.24 5.39 3.99
C ILE A 80 -13.99 5.28 2.65
N TYR A 81 -13.81 4.19 1.93
CA TYR A 81 -14.49 3.92 0.66
C TYR A 81 -14.55 2.41 0.40
N GLN A 82 -15.65 1.97 -0.21
CA GLN A 82 -15.77 0.62 -0.74
C GLN A 82 -16.72 0.59 -1.95
N ASP A 83 -16.40 -0.25 -2.93
CA ASP A 83 -17.29 -0.68 -3.99
C ASP A 83 -17.19 -2.21 -4.18
N SER A 84 -17.68 -2.75 -5.30
CA SER A 84 -17.61 -4.20 -5.58
C SER A 84 -16.19 -4.75 -5.74
N SER A 85 -15.22 -3.89 -5.98
CA SER A 85 -13.86 -4.25 -6.38
C SER A 85 -12.73 -3.45 -5.71
N THR A 86 -13.07 -2.42 -4.93
CA THR A 86 -12.13 -1.48 -4.32
C THR A 86 -12.44 -1.30 -2.84
N LEU A 87 -11.39 -1.26 -2.01
CA LEU A 87 -11.45 -0.83 -0.62
C LEU A 87 -10.39 0.25 -0.41
N ALA A 88 -10.77 1.39 0.15
CA ALA A 88 -9.80 2.38 0.61
C ALA A 88 -9.87 2.54 2.13
N MET A 89 -8.69 2.59 2.75
CA MET A 89 -8.54 2.71 4.20
C MET A 89 -7.61 3.86 4.52
N ARG A 90 -7.90 4.51 5.65
CA ARG A 90 -7.13 5.60 6.21
C ARG A 90 -6.57 5.21 7.56
N LYS A 91 -5.29 5.49 7.79
CA LYS A 91 -4.63 5.33 9.09
C LYS A 91 -3.69 6.51 9.39
N GLY A 92 -3.78 7.06 10.58
CA GLY A 92 -2.98 8.22 11.04
C GLY A 92 -3.78 9.52 11.11
N ASP A 93 -3.20 10.48 11.82
CA ASP A 93 -3.79 11.81 12.02
C ASP A 93 -3.73 12.67 10.76
N ASN A 94 -4.52 13.76 10.73
CA ASN A 94 -4.51 14.69 9.60
C ASN A 94 -3.10 15.27 9.37
N GLY A 95 -2.64 15.25 8.13
CA GLY A 95 -1.32 15.73 7.71
C GLY A 95 -0.23 14.66 7.74
N THR A 96 -0.45 13.50 8.38
CA THR A 96 0.50 12.37 8.46
C THR A 96 -0.19 11.03 8.20
N GLN A 97 -1.43 11.02 7.73
CA GLN A 97 -2.16 9.79 7.44
C GLN A 97 -1.59 9.08 6.21
N THR A 98 -1.62 7.76 6.21
CA THR A 98 -1.52 6.95 4.99
C THR A 98 -2.91 6.63 4.46
N ILE A 99 -3.10 6.73 3.15
CA ILE A 99 -4.30 6.22 2.47
C ILE A 99 -3.89 4.99 1.66
N THR A 100 -4.47 3.83 1.96
CA THR A 100 -4.22 2.58 1.23
C THR A 100 -5.45 2.22 0.42
N ILE A 101 -5.28 2.05 -0.88
CA ILE A 101 -6.32 1.63 -1.82
C ILE A 101 -5.98 0.23 -2.31
N LEU A 102 -6.93 -0.69 -2.16
CA LEU A 102 -6.81 -2.09 -2.53
C LEU A 102 -7.84 -2.43 -3.59
N SER A 103 -7.51 -3.37 -4.46
CA SER A 103 -8.39 -3.85 -5.53
C SER A 103 -8.41 -5.37 -5.63
N ASN A 104 -9.56 -5.94 -6.00
CA ASN A 104 -9.71 -7.35 -6.33
C ASN A 104 -9.82 -7.62 -7.86
N LEU A 105 -9.62 -6.60 -8.72
CA LEU A 105 -9.74 -6.74 -10.18
C LEU A 105 -8.69 -7.67 -10.82
N GLY A 106 -7.60 -7.96 -10.09
CA GLY A 106 -6.49 -8.75 -10.57
C GLY A 106 -5.68 -8.06 -11.67
N ALA A 107 -4.72 -8.79 -12.26
CA ALA A 107 -3.76 -8.22 -13.21
C ALA A 107 -4.38 -7.65 -14.50
N SER A 108 -5.58 -8.12 -14.86
CA SER A 108 -6.34 -7.65 -16.03
C SER A 108 -7.24 -6.45 -15.72
N GLY A 109 -7.16 -5.86 -14.53
CA GLY A 109 -7.90 -4.65 -14.19
C GLY A 109 -7.59 -3.50 -15.14
N SER A 110 -8.63 -2.88 -15.68
CA SER A 110 -8.50 -1.75 -16.61
C SER A 110 -7.87 -0.53 -15.94
N GLN A 111 -7.30 0.35 -16.77
CA GLN A 111 -6.81 1.64 -16.30
C GLN A 111 -8.00 2.57 -16.02
N SER A 112 -7.97 3.25 -14.88
CA SER A 112 -8.98 4.23 -14.47
C SER A 112 -8.38 5.23 -13.48
N THR A 113 -9.15 6.25 -13.12
CA THR A 113 -8.81 7.17 -12.02
C THR A 113 -9.93 7.11 -11.01
N LEU A 114 -9.59 6.74 -9.77
CA LEU A 114 -10.52 6.79 -8.65
C LEU A 114 -10.47 8.19 -8.02
N SER A 115 -11.60 8.92 -8.04
CA SER A 115 -11.74 10.17 -7.28
C SER A 115 -12.13 9.81 -5.84
N LEU A 116 -11.16 9.81 -4.94
CA LEU A 116 -11.31 9.33 -3.57
C LEU A 116 -11.52 10.50 -2.59
N GLY A 117 -12.73 10.63 -2.04
CA GLY A 117 -13.05 11.55 -0.95
C GLY A 117 -12.72 10.98 0.43
N ASN A 118 -13.09 11.70 1.49
CA ASN A 118 -12.94 11.30 2.90
C ASN A 118 -11.51 10.94 3.34
N THR A 119 -10.50 11.40 2.61
CA THR A 119 -9.08 11.18 2.93
C THR A 119 -8.61 12.11 4.05
N GLY A 120 -9.26 13.27 4.20
CA GLY A 120 -8.87 14.33 5.13
C GLY A 120 -7.60 15.07 4.72
N TYR A 121 -7.22 15.00 3.45
CA TYR A 121 -6.24 15.92 2.88
C TYR A 121 -6.93 17.18 2.37
N GLU A 122 -6.27 18.32 2.51
CA GLU A 122 -6.79 19.60 2.05
C GLU A 122 -6.60 19.76 0.53
N PRO A 123 -7.49 20.49 -0.17
CA PRO A 123 -7.31 20.84 -1.58
C PRO A 123 -5.92 21.39 -1.90
N GLY A 124 -5.33 20.93 -3.01
CA GLY A 124 -3.98 21.33 -3.42
C GLY A 124 -2.83 20.69 -2.66
N THR A 125 -3.09 19.83 -1.67
CA THR A 125 -2.02 19.05 -1.01
C THR A 125 -1.29 18.19 -2.05
N ALA A 126 0.04 18.29 -2.06
CA ALA A 126 0.89 17.42 -2.88
C ALA A 126 1.10 16.06 -2.19
N LEU A 127 0.77 14.99 -2.91
CA LEU A 127 0.82 13.62 -2.44
C LEU A 127 1.72 12.77 -3.35
N THR A 128 2.31 11.73 -2.79
CA THR A 128 3.08 10.73 -3.53
C THR A 128 2.38 9.38 -3.39
N GLU A 129 2.16 8.72 -4.53
CA GLU A 129 1.74 7.33 -4.58
C GLU A 129 2.98 6.44 -4.51
N ILE A 130 3.14 5.72 -3.41
CA ILE A 130 4.40 5.05 -3.02
C ILE A 130 4.71 3.84 -3.92
N VAL A 131 3.70 3.13 -4.44
CA VAL A 131 3.94 1.92 -5.23
C VAL A 131 4.57 2.26 -6.58
N THR A 132 4.10 3.32 -7.23
CA THR A 132 4.57 3.78 -8.55
C THR A 132 5.48 5.00 -8.49
N CYS A 133 5.59 5.65 -7.33
CA CYS A 133 6.26 6.94 -7.13
C CYS A 133 5.64 8.09 -7.96
N ALA A 134 4.37 7.96 -8.36
CA ALA A 134 3.65 9.01 -9.06
C ALA A 134 3.31 10.18 -8.12
N SER A 135 3.35 11.39 -8.66
CA SER A 135 2.88 12.59 -7.97
C SER A 135 1.38 12.79 -8.19
N ILE A 136 0.66 13.14 -7.13
CA ILE A 136 -0.79 13.39 -7.12
C ILE A 136 -1.02 14.75 -6.44
N SER A 137 -1.98 15.52 -6.93
CA SER A 137 -2.46 16.73 -6.26
C SER A 137 -3.92 16.52 -5.87
N VAL A 138 -4.28 16.84 -4.62
CA VAL A 138 -5.68 16.86 -4.20
C VAL A 138 -6.43 17.91 -5.01
N ASP A 139 -7.60 17.56 -5.54
CA ASP A 139 -8.39 18.46 -6.36
C ASP A 139 -9.06 19.57 -5.52
N SER A 140 -9.68 20.54 -6.19
CA SER A 140 -10.36 21.67 -5.54
C SER A 140 -11.54 21.28 -4.67
N SER A 141 -12.06 20.07 -4.82
CA SER A 141 -13.16 19.52 -4.03
C SER A 141 -12.69 18.67 -2.85
N GLY A 142 -11.37 18.55 -2.65
CA GLY A 142 -10.77 17.75 -1.58
C GLY A 142 -10.70 16.25 -1.91
N ASN A 143 -10.95 15.84 -3.15
CA ASN A 143 -10.80 14.45 -3.55
C ASN A 143 -9.39 14.18 -4.09
N VAL A 144 -8.91 12.96 -3.85
CA VAL A 144 -7.62 12.48 -4.35
C VAL A 144 -7.84 11.72 -5.66
N PRO A 145 -7.33 12.18 -6.82
CA PRO A 145 -7.43 11.46 -8.09
C PRO A 145 -6.38 10.35 -8.16
N VAL A 146 -6.69 9.17 -7.62
CA VAL A 146 -5.77 8.03 -7.55
C VAL A 146 -5.73 7.29 -8.90
N PRO A 147 -4.57 7.18 -9.58
CA PRO A 147 -4.45 6.40 -10.80
C PRO A 147 -4.48 4.89 -10.49
N MET A 148 -5.49 4.20 -11.00
CA MET A 148 -5.69 2.76 -10.84
C MET A 148 -5.33 2.05 -12.15
N ALA A 149 -4.56 0.96 -12.07
CA ALA A 149 -4.23 0.15 -13.23
C ALA A 149 -3.83 -1.27 -12.79
N SER A 150 -4.12 -2.27 -13.64
CA SER A 150 -3.70 -3.67 -13.45
C SER A 150 -4.08 -4.27 -12.10
N GLY A 151 -5.16 -3.75 -11.48
CA GLY A 151 -5.65 -4.15 -10.16
C GLY A 151 -4.60 -4.06 -9.05
N GLU A 152 -3.57 -3.24 -9.19
CA GLU A 152 -2.51 -3.10 -8.19
C GLU A 152 -2.95 -2.26 -6.99
N PRO A 153 -2.37 -2.51 -5.79
CA PRO A 153 -2.59 -1.64 -4.65
C PRO A 153 -1.95 -0.26 -4.87
N ARG A 154 -2.48 0.74 -4.17
CA ARG A 154 -1.91 2.08 -4.08
C ARG A 154 -1.74 2.47 -2.62
N ILE A 155 -0.67 3.17 -2.30
CA ILE A 155 -0.45 3.75 -0.97
C ILE A 155 -0.10 5.22 -1.18
N VAL A 156 -0.87 6.13 -0.61
CA VAL A 156 -0.72 7.56 -0.80
C VAL A 156 -0.32 8.23 0.51
N TYR A 157 0.67 9.11 0.44
CA TYR A 157 1.20 9.84 1.58
C TYR A 157 1.62 11.27 1.19
N PRO A 158 1.64 12.25 2.12
CA PRO A 158 2.06 13.63 1.82
C PRO A 158 3.50 13.71 1.31
N SER A 159 3.69 14.33 0.15
CA SER A 159 5.02 14.47 -0.46
C SER A 159 5.99 15.28 0.41
N SER A 160 5.46 16.28 1.14
CA SER A 160 6.24 17.08 2.08
C SER A 160 6.93 16.24 3.15
N ASN A 161 6.28 15.16 3.59
CA ASN A 161 6.73 14.38 4.73
C ASN A 161 7.74 13.31 4.34
N ILE A 162 7.92 13.01 3.06
CA ILE A 162 8.94 12.06 2.57
C ILE A 162 10.16 12.78 1.97
N LYS A 163 10.16 14.11 1.95
CA LYS A 163 11.28 14.90 1.45
C LYS A 163 12.53 14.63 2.28
N GLY A 164 13.61 14.20 1.60
CA GLY A 164 14.87 13.84 2.27
C GLY A 164 14.94 12.40 2.78
N SER A 165 13.86 11.62 2.64
CA SER A 165 13.90 10.17 2.79
C SER A 165 14.40 9.48 1.51
N THR A 166 14.66 8.19 1.59
CA THR A 166 14.96 7.34 0.42
C THR A 166 13.69 6.76 -0.23
N ILE A 167 12.49 7.16 0.22
CA ILE A 167 11.24 6.70 -0.35
C ILE A 167 11.01 7.46 -1.66
N CYS A 168 10.94 6.73 -2.77
CA CYS A 168 10.74 7.30 -4.10
C CYS A 168 11.80 8.34 -4.55
N SER A 169 13.03 8.18 -4.05
CA SER A 169 14.23 8.94 -4.46
C SER A 169 14.96 8.30 -5.62
#